data_AF-A0A8T1MJU1-F1
#
_entry.id   AF-A0A8T1MJU1-F1
#
_cell.length_a   1.000
_cell.length_b   1.000
_cell.length_c   1.000
_cell.angle_alpha   90.00
_cell.angle_beta   90.00
_cell.angle_gamma   90.00
#
_symmetry.space_group_name_H-M   'P 1'
#
loop_
_entity.id
_entity.type
_entity.pdbx_description
1 polymer ?
#
loop_
_entity_poly.entity_id
_entity_poly.type
_entity_poly.pdbx_seq_one_letter_code
_entity_poly.pdbx_strand_id
1 'polypeptide(L)'
;MFMRDDGNQNSLRCGSSSKLCCPQSPERTKSDNGSTSTSRSISDVDSQNSSFMASSSSMPDWTVQSAPGDHLWIDTNASGDLCYVPEPECCRSGGKKKCTVCRITCHVKCMDSLAFACRQTYREADVREYRDERVRELHTVHHWVSRRRHDNRCKCCGKSFQAVFSFNSKEAVAKQCTWCKASYHSKPSCFDDSLLDEPCSMGAHAALVVPPHWIIKMPEKNTFKSSIRRTSSLICPPTNDLEHTTSQIVTSVSRPDHLGQPSAEEIGSLRVASLTDGRVSPSTGLSNLILAPNLPFVIKPNPLTAVKQKPLLVFLNPRSGGNQGFSLLRKFQWLLNPRQVFDLSQGGPRMGLELFARVPNLRVLACGGDGTVGWVLSTIEELGLSPMPPVAVLPLGTGNDLARTLHWGAGYADEPISKILRSIEHGDIVALDRWHVDCEPRSDVAVTSTDNDAEDGARNRVLSTTLPLKIFNNYFSFGADAATALEFHESREANPEKFNSRLKNKMFYAGCGGKDLILRSWRDLSEYITLVCDGKDLTPLIRSLRPHAILFLNIPRYGSGTLPWGAVPLNAGFEPQQIDDGLLEVIGLSSNSL
;
A
#
# COMPACT_ATOMS: atom_id res chain seq x y z
N MET A 1 10.85 29.32 35.60
CA MET A 1 11.13 29.77 36.98
C MET A 1 12.24 28.86 37.52
N PHE A 2 13.38 29.47 37.88
CA PHE A 2 14.69 28.91 38.33
C PHE A 2 15.41 27.97 37.35
N MET A 3 16.62 28.19 36.83
CA MET A 3 17.91 28.84 37.19
C MET A 3 19.05 27.79 37.33
N ARG A 4 20.20 28.23 36.82
CA ARG A 4 21.53 27.61 36.63
C ARG A 4 22.21 27.19 37.95
N ASP A 5 23.21 26.30 37.90
CA ASP A 5 24.64 26.67 37.88
C ASP A 5 25.60 25.45 37.86
N ASP A 6 26.60 25.59 36.97
CA ASP A 6 28.05 25.33 37.04
C ASP A 6 28.70 24.05 37.61
N GLY A 7 29.48 23.41 36.73
CA GLY A 7 30.96 23.45 36.81
C GLY A 7 31.71 22.25 37.40
N ASN A 8 32.53 21.57 36.59
CA ASN A 8 33.99 21.66 36.75
C ASN A 8 34.78 21.10 35.55
N GLN A 9 35.98 21.63 35.40
CA GLN A 9 36.94 21.52 34.31
C GLN A 9 37.80 20.25 34.39
N ASN A 10 38.32 19.79 33.26
CA ASN A 10 39.74 19.43 33.17
C ASN A 10 40.27 19.66 31.75
N SER A 11 41.36 20.42 31.69
CA SER A 11 42.02 20.94 30.49
C SER A 11 43.34 20.20 30.25
N LEU A 12 43.69 19.95 28.98
CA LEU A 12 45.08 19.84 28.52
C LEU A 12 45.16 20.38 27.08
N ARG A 13 45.88 21.50 26.90
CA ARG A 13 46.39 22.08 25.63
C ARG A 13 47.59 21.22 25.13
N CYS A 14 48.21 21.33 23.95
CA CYS A 14 48.24 22.30 22.85
C CYS A 14 48.91 21.63 21.62
N GLY A 15 48.74 22.17 20.40
CA GLY A 15 49.53 21.80 19.23
C GLY A 15 49.06 22.46 17.93
N SER A 16 49.49 23.70 17.70
CA SER A 16 49.18 24.59 16.57
C SER A 16 49.97 24.28 15.28
N SER A 17 49.37 24.52 14.10
CA SER A 17 50.05 25.00 12.88
C SER A 17 49.04 25.49 11.82
N SER A 18 49.51 26.33 10.91
CA SER A 18 48.91 27.59 10.46
C SER A 18 48.43 27.66 8.99
N LYS A 19 47.53 28.62 8.76
CA LYS A 19 46.98 29.27 7.55
C LYS A 19 47.83 29.27 6.25
N LEU A 20 47.15 29.26 5.10
CA LEU A 20 47.34 30.23 3.98
C LEU A 20 46.18 30.21 2.96
N CYS A 21 45.82 31.40 2.46
CA CYS A 21 44.68 31.73 1.58
C CYS A 21 45.10 31.98 0.12
N CYS A 22 44.17 31.71 -0.83
CA CYS A 22 43.86 32.38 -2.13
C CYS A 22 44.93 32.57 -3.23
N PRO A 23 44.57 32.59 -4.54
CA PRO A 23 43.95 33.78 -5.16
C PRO A 23 42.93 33.55 -6.31
N GLN A 24 42.34 34.67 -6.74
CA GLN A 24 41.27 34.91 -7.71
C GLN A 24 41.74 35.16 -9.17
N SER A 25 40.84 34.83 -10.13
CA SER A 25 40.51 35.45 -11.45
C SER A 25 41.57 35.47 -12.59
N PRO A 26 41.17 35.55 -13.89
CA PRO A 26 40.61 36.77 -14.50
C PRO A 26 39.44 36.60 -15.50
N GLU A 27 38.73 37.71 -15.70
CA GLU A 27 37.71 38.00 -16.73
C GLU A 27 38.31 38.11 -18.15
N ARG A 28 37.49 37.88 -19.18
CA ARG A 28 37.59 38.56 -20.50
C ARG A 28 36.21 38.69 -21.18
N THR A 29 36.13 39.72 -22.00
CA THR A 29 35.01 40.57 -22.43
C THR A 29 34.11 40.05 -23.57
N LYS A 30 32.92 40.67 -23.65
CA LYS A 30 31.80 40.56 -24.61
C LYS A 30 32.14 40.86 -26.09
N SER A 31 31.33 40.31 -27.00
CA SER A 31 30.69 41.07 -28.08
C SER A 31 29.39 40.40 -28.58
N ASP A 32 28.46 41.25 -29.02
CA ASP A 32 27.01 41.06 -29.19
C ASP A 32 26.55 40.23 -30.40
N ASN A 33 25.34 39.63 -30.30
CA ASN A 33 24.20 39.99 -31.16
C ASN A 33 22.94 39.13 -30.90
N GLY A 34 21.86 39.80 -30.50
CA GLY A 34 20.58 39.85 -31.22
C GLY A 34 19.75 38.58 -31.45
N SER A 35 18.60 38.57 -30.76
CA SER A 35 17.24 38.29 -31.30
C SER A 35 16.60 36.89 -31.21
N THR A 36 15.43 36.91 -30.54
CA THR A 36 14.19 36.14 -30.77
C THR A 36 14.17 34.63 -30.54
N SER A 37 13.72 34.24 -29.34
CA SER A 37 13.19 32.92 -29.02
C SER A 37 11.75 32.77 -29.53
N THR A 38 11.54 31.92 -30.52
CA THR A 38 10.22 31.35 -30.85
C THR A 38 10.13 29.94 -30.26
N SER A 39 9.09 29.73 -29.46
CA SER A 39 8.64 28.45 -28.94
C SER A 39 8.19 27.51 -30.07
N ARG A 40 8.73 26.29 -30.13
CA ARG A 40 8.10 25.17 -30.85
C ARG A 40 8.10 23.90 -30.00
N SER A 41 6.88 23.49 -29.72
CA SER A 41 6.41 22.21 -29.22
C SER A 41 6.97 21.03 -30.03
N ILE A 42 7.41 19.98 -29.32
CA ILE A 42 7.76 18.68 -29.90
C ILE A 42 6.62 17.72 -29.55
N SER A 43 5.72 17.50 -30.50
CA SER A 43 4.90 16.30 -30.59
C SER A 43 5.31 15.53 -31.85
N ASP A 44 5.16 14.21 -31.78
CA ASP A 44 5.06 13.28 -32.91
C ASP A 44 6.35 12.89 -33.64
N VAL A 45 7.07 11.89 -33.09
CA VAL A 45 7.56 10.74 -33.88
C VAL A 45 7.65 9.52 -32.97
N ASP A 46 6.70 8.59 -33.09
CA ASP A 46 6.98 7.14 -33.11
C ASP A 46 5.69 6.37 -33.37
N SER A 47 5.48 6.03 -34.64
CA SER A 47 4.46 5.11 -35.10
C SER A 47 5.05 4.36 -36.28
N GLN A 48 5.68 3.21 -36.00
CA GLN A 48 5.79 2.02 -36.86
C GLN A 48 6.93 1.12 -36.37
N ASN A 49 6.61 0.11 -35.57
CA ASN A 49 7.28 -1.19 -35.60
C ASN A 49 6.44 -2.24 -34.85
N SER A 50 5.47 -2.80 -35.56
CA SER A 50 4.63 -3.91 -35.10
C SER A 50 5.16 -5.23 -35.65
N SER A 51 5.97 -5.94 -34.88
CA SER A 51 5.99 -7.41 -34.81
C SER A 51 6.99 -7.88 -33.72
N PHE A 52 6.46 -8.61 -32.74
CA PHE A 52 7.17 -9.36 -31.69
C PHE A 52 8.26 -8.61 -30.88
N MET A 53 7.85 -7.64 -30.06
CA MET A 53 8.64 -7.26 -28.88
C MET A 53 8.23 -8.15 -27.70
N ALA A 54 9.14 -9.00 -27.22
CA ALA A 54 9.02 -9.64 -25.92
C ALA A 54 8.65 -8.57 -24.88
N SER A 55 7.48 -8.71 -24.25
CA SER A 55 6.88 -7.66 -23.41
C SER A 55 7.89 -7.20 -22.35
N SER A 56 8.41 -5.99 -22.47
CA SER A 56 9.33 -5.41 -21.49
C SER A 56 8.58 -4.88 -20.28
N SER A 57 7.68 -5.69 -19.73
CA SER A 57 6.86 -5.34 -18.58
C SER A 57 7.64 -5.58 -17.29
N SER A 58 7.52 -4.64 -16.36
CA SER A 58 8.03 -4.78 -15.00
C SER A 58 7.02 -5.44 -14.05
N MET A 59 5.81 -5.73 -14.54
CA MET A 59 4.71 -6.36 -13.81
C MET A 59 4.27 -7.67 -14.50
N PRO A 60 3.80 -8.67 -13.73
CA PRO A 60 3.27 -9.90 -14.32
C PRO A 60 2.08 -9.63 -15.24
N ASP A 61 2.06 -10.29 -16.39
CA ASP A 61 0.89 -10.32 -17.26
C ASP A 61 -0.18 -11.26 -16.69
N TRP A 62 -1.40 -10.76 -16.57
CA TRP A 62 -2.59 -11.50 -16.13
C TRP A 62 -3.52 -11.87 -17.28
N THR A 63 -3.15 -11.59 -18.53
CA THR A 63 -3.95 -11.93 -19.71
C THR A 63 -3.65 -13.32 -20.25
N VAL A 64 -4.35 -13.70 -21.32
CA VAL A 64 -4.14 -14.96 -22.04
C VAL A 64 -2.75 -15.07 -22.66
N GLN A 65 -2.06 -13.94 -22.89
CA GLN A 65 -0.73 -13.90 -23.52
C GLN A 65 0.40 -14.28 -22.56
N SER A 66 0.14 -14.30 -21.25
CA SER A 66 1.14 -14.65 -20.25
C SER A 66 1.77 -16.03 -20.51
N ALA A 67 3.08 -16.16 -20.33
CA ALA A 67 3.77 -17.45 -20.48
C ALA A 67 4.48 -17.86 -19.17
N PRO A 68 4.55 -19.18 -18.87
CA PRO A 68 5.32 -19.65 -17.73
C PRO A 68 6.81 -19.30 -17.91
N GLY A 69 7.44 -18.77 -16.88
CA GLY A 69 8.86 -18.42 -16.90
C GLY A 69 9.19 -17.07 -17.54
N ASP A 70 8.19 -16.20 -17.76
CA ASP A 70 8.42 -14.83 -18.18
C ASP A 70 9.31 -14.04 -17.20
N HIS A 71 10.22 -13.25 -17.76
CA HIS A 71 11.07 -12.34 -17.00
C HIS A 71 10.40 -10.97 -16.87
N LEU A 72 10.42 -10.41 -15.66
CA LEU A 72 9.98 -9.04 -15.41
C LEU A 72 11.16 -8.08 -15.53
N TRP A 73 11.28 -7.41 -16.67
CA TRP A 73 12.45 -6.61 -17.02
C TRP A 73 12.32 -5.15 -16.59
N ILE A 74 13.42 -4.60 -16.10
CA ILE A 74 13.59 -3.17 -15.85
C ILE A 74 14.90 -2.70 -16.46
N ASP A 75 14.97 -1.45 -16.90
CA ASP A 75 16.23 -0.86 -17.36
C ASP A 75 17.24 -0.75 -16.21
N THR A 76 18.51 -1.01 -16.54
CA THR A 76 19.61 -0.88 -15.58
C THR A 76 20.86 -0.32 -16.24
N ASN A 77 21.49 0.64 -15.56
CA ASN A 77 22.79 1.18 -15.93
C ASN A 77 23.92 0.59 -15.07
N ALA A 78 23.66 -0.53 -14.38
CA ALA A 78 24.64 -1.18 -13.51
C ALA A 78 25.84 -1.67 -14.34
N SER A 79 26.87 -0.82 -14.45
CA SER A 79 28.09 -1.07 -15.21
C SER A 79 28.82 -2.33 -14.74
N GLY A 80 28.69 -2.67 -13.45
CA GLY A 80 29.27 -3.86 -12.84
C GLY A 80 28.52 -5.18 -13.09
N ASP A 81 27.28 -5.15 -13.58
CA ASP A 81 26.51 -6.36 -13.85
C ASP A 81 26.84 -6.89 -15.27
N LEU A 82 27.35 -8.12 -15.35
CA LEU A 82 27.64 -8.78 -16.61
C LEU A 82 26.35 -9.36 -17.23
N CYS A 83 26.31 -9.42 -18.56
CA CYS A 83 25.25 -10.13 -19.27
C CYS A 83 25.26 -11.63 -18.89
N TYR A 84 24.07 -12.18 -18.68
CA TYR A 84 23.86 -13.57 -18.33
C TYR A 84 24.09 -14.52 -19.51
N VAL A 85 23.84 -14.05 -20.74
CA VAL A 85 24.16 -14.81 -21.95
C VAL A 85 25.68 -15.05 -22.01
N PRO A 86 26.13 -16.30 -22.18
CA PRO A 86 27.54 -16.63 -22.27
C PRO A 86 28.18 -16.04 -23.55
N GLU A 87 29.50 -16.16 -23.62
CA GLU A 87 30.23 -15.86 -24.86
C GLU A 87 30.38 -17.15 -25.67
N PRO A 88 30.34 -17.07 -27.01
CA PRO A 88 30.35 -15.87 -27.85
C PRO A 88 28.98 -15.24 -28.16
N GLU A 89 27.87 -15.79 -27.67
CA GLU A 89 26.51 -15.35 -28.06
C GLU A 89 26.15 -13.94 -27.56
N CYS A 90 26.84 -13.46 -26.54
CA CYS A 90 26.66 -12.11 -26.00
C CYS A 90 27.19 -11.03 -26.95
N CYS A 91 26.34 -10.04 -27.29
CA CYS A 91 26.69 -8.89 -28.14
C CYS A 91 27.66 -7.86 -27.51
N ARG A 92 27.95 -7.99 -26.20
CA ARG A 92 28.86 -7.14 -25.39
C ARG A 92 28.62 -5.63 -25.50
N SER A 93 27.46 -5.19 -25.97
CA SER A 93 27.17 -3.78 -26.25
C SER A 93 25.67 -3.49 -26.16
N GLY A 94 25.34 -2.22 -25.88
CA GLY A 94 23.97 -1.73 -25.78
C GLY A 94 23.43 -1.65 -24.35
N GLY A 95 22.22 -1.11 -24.22
CA GLY A 95 21.52 -1.01 -22.95
C GLY A 95 21.30 -2.37 -22.29
N LYS A 96 21.23 -2.39 -20.95
CA LYS A 96 21.01 -3.59 -20.16
C LYS A 96 19.66 -3.53 -19.45
N LYS A 97 19.04 -4.69 -19.29
CA LYS A 97 17.87 -4.90 -18.46
C LYS A 97 18.17 -5.91 -17.36
N LYS A 98 17.51 -5.75 -16.21
CA LYS A 98 17.62 -6.65 -15.07
C LYS A 98 16.25 -7.25 -14.77
N CYS A 99 16.19 -8.55 -14.55
CA CYS A 99 14.96 -9.19 -14.13
C CYS A 99 14.73 -8.92 -12.63
N THR A 100 13.56 -8.42 -12.24
CA THR A 100 13.25 -8.15 -10.82
C THR A 100 13.12 -9.43 -9.99
N VAL A 101 12.77 -10.54 -10.65
CA VAL A 101 12.42 -11.82 -10.05
C VAL A 101 13.61 -12.78 -9.94
N CYS A 102 14.38 -12.97 -11.02
CA CYS A 102 15.55 -13.86 -11.00
C CYS A 102 16.88 -13.09 -10.92
N ARG A 103 16.87 -11.76 -10.99
CA ARG A 103 18.04 -10.86 -10.85
C ARG A 103 19.19 -11.10 -11.83
N ILE A 104 18.95 -11.80 -12.93
CA ILE A 104 19.89 -11.83 -14.04
C ILE A 104 19.86 -10.47 -14.76
N THR A 105 20.98 -10.11 -15.37
CA THR A 105 21.11 -8.92 -16.21
C THR A 105 21.39 -9.38 -17.63
N CYS A 106 20.72 -8.80 -18.63
CA CYS A 106 20.88 -9.13 -20.03
C CYS A 106 20.97 -7.85 -20.86
N HIS A 107 21.79 -7.83 -21.91
CA HIS A 107 21.71 -6.74 -22.90
C HIS A 107 20.37 -6.84 -23.64
N VAL A 108 19.79 -5.70 -24.02
CA VAL A 108 18.54 -5.68 -24.80
C VAL A 108 18.66 -6.54 -26.06
N LYS A 109 19.79 -6.43 -26.78
CA LYS A 109 20.07 -7.24 -27.99
C LYS A 109 20.33 -8.72 -27.74
N CYS A 110 20.58 -9.13 -26.48
CA CYS A 110 20.81 -10.51 -26.10
C CYS A 110 19.55 -11.22 -25.59
N MET A 111 18.42 -10.50 -25.45
CA MET A 111 17.21 -11.05 -24.85
C MET A 111 16.63 -12.20 -25.68
N ASP A 112 16.65 -12.10 -27.01
CA ASP A 112 16.14 -13.15 -27.90
C ASP A 112 17.03 -14.40 -27.91
N SER A 113 18.31 -14.24 -27.60
CA SER A 113 19.28 -15.34 -27.45
C SER A 113 19.29 -15.95 -26.04
N LEU A 114 18.47 -15.46 -25.11
CA LEU A 114 18.46 -15.92 -23.72
C LEU A 114 17.71 -17.25 -23.58
N ALA A 115 18.45 -18.36 -23.66
CA ALA A 115 17.94 -19.70 -23.39
C ALA A 115 17.83 -20.01 -21.87
N PHE A 116 17.24 -19.10 -21.10
CA PHE A 116 17.06 -19.27 -19.65
C PHE A 116 15.73 -18.64 -19.23
N ALA A 117 14.76 -19.46 -18.83
CA ALA A 117 13.48 -19.00 -18.31
C ALA A 117 13.59 -18.49 -16.86
N CYS A 118 12.71 -17.59 -16.46
CA CYS A 118 12.54 -17.19 -15.07
C CYS A 118 11.79 -18.27 -14.27
N ARG A 119 11.67 -18.07 -12.95
CA ARG A 119 10.87 -18.98 -12.11
C ARG A 119 9.40 -18.91 -12.49
N GLN A 120 8.77 -20.06 -12.59
CA GLN A 120 7.33 -20.17 -12.83
C GLN A 120 6.53 -19.54 -11.67
N THR A 121 5.53 -18.72 -11.99
CA THR A 121 4.72 -17.97 -10.99
C THR A 121 3.28 -18.45 -10.90
N TYR A 122 2.89 -19.34 -11.80
CA TYR A 122 1.57 -19.96 -11.92
C TYR A 122 1.70 -21.28 -12.69
N ARG A 123 0.73 -22.17 -12.60
CA ARG A 123 0.63 -23.35 -13.46
C ARG A 123 -0.50 -23.21 -14.47
N GLU A 124 -0.37 -23.86 -15.61
CA GLU A 124 -1.47 -23.97 -16.56
C GLU A 124 -2.38 -25.14 -16.14
N ALA A 125 -3.69 -25.00 -16.39
CA ALA A 125 -4.62 -26.07 -16.09
C ALA A 125 -4.48 -27.21 -17.11
N ASP A 126 -4.11 -28.41 -16.66
CA ASP A 126 -4.28 -29.63 -17.43
C ASP A 126 -5.73 -30.15 -17.27
N VAL A 127 -6.32 -30.56 -18.40
CA VAL A 127 -7.66 -31.16 -18.53
C VAL A 127 -7.87 -32.33 -17.56
N ARG A 128 -6.82 -33.13 -17.34
CA ARG A 128 -6.89 -34.33 -16.49
C ARG A 128 -6.64 -34.02 -15.02
N GLU A 129 -5.78 -33.05 -14.72
CA GLU A 129 -5.38 -32.72 -13.35
C GLU A 129 -6.29 -31.70 -12.65
N TYR A 130 -7.10 -30.94 -13.38
CA TYR A 130 -7.99 -29.93 -12.79
C TYR A 130 -8.98 -30.53 -11.77
N ARG A 131 -9.40 -31.79 -12.01
CA ARG A 131 -10.32 -32.57 -11.16
C ARG A 131 -9.63 -33.62 -10.27
N ASP A 132 -8.31 -33.74 -10.35
CA ASP A 132 -7.58 -34.88 -9.77
C ASP A 132 -7.14 -34.60 -8.31
N GLU A 133 -7.24 -35.60 -7.45
CA GLU A 133 -6.81 -35.56 -6.04
C GLU A 133 -5.27 -35.46 -5.90
N ARG A 134 -4.52 -35.72 -6.98
CA ARG A 134 -3.07 -35.51 -7.10
C ARG A 134 -2.61 -34.06 -6.86
N VAL A 135 -3.52 -33.08 -6.81
CA VAL A 135 -3.22 -31.70 -6.34
C VAL A 135 -2.60 -31.69 -4.93
N ARG A 136 -2.83 -32.73 -4.12
CA ARG A 136 -2.24 -32.89 -2.78
C ARG A 136 -0.72 -33.05 -2.79
N GLU A 137 -0.11 -33.46 -3.91
CA GLU A 137 1.34 -33.73 -4.05
C GLU A 137 2.12 -32.65 -4.82
N LEU A 138 1.42 -31.61 -5.31
CA LEU A 138 2.07 -30.50 -6.01
C LEU A 138 2.96 -29.71 -5.04
N HIS A 139 4.25 -29.72 -5.32
CA HIS A 139 5.26 -28.94 -4.61
C HIS A 139 5.88 -27.89 -5.52
N THR A 140 6.43 -26.85 -4.91
CA THR A 140 7.20 -25.85 -5.65
C THR A 140 8.60 -26.41 -5.91
N VAL A 141 9.05 -26.40 -7.16
CA VAL A 141 10.41 -26.83 -7.52
C VAL A 141 11.40 -25.67 -7.33
N HIS A 142 12.65 -25.99 -7.03
CA HIS A 142 13.71 -24.99 -6.98
C HIS A 142 13.96 -24.37 -8.36
N HIS A 143 14.15 -23.05 -8.40
CA HIS A 143 14.66 -22.36 -9.58
C HIS A 143 16.07 -21.86 -9.32
N TRP A 144 17.05 -22.63 -9.77
CA TRP A 144 18.48 -22.37 -9.57
C TRP A 144 19.02 -21.38 -10.59
N VAL A 145 19.74 -20.36 -10.12
CA VAL A 145 20.43 -19.38 -10.97
C VAL A 145 21.91 -19.39 -10.66
N SER A 146 22.73 -19.50 -11.69
CA SER A 146 24.18 -19.38 -11.59
C SER A 146 24.59 -17.94 -11.33
N ARG A 147 25.45 -17.70 -10.35
CA ARG A 147 25.89 -16.36 -9.93
C ARG A 147 27.40 -16.28 -10.00
N ARG A 148 27.91 -15.23 -10.65
CA ARG A 148 29.34 -14.91 -10.70
C ARG A 148 29.82 -14.18 -9.44
N ARG A 149 28.90 -13.59 -8.67
CA ARG A 149 29.15 -12.92 -7.38
C ARG A 149 28.01 -13.23 -6.43
N HIS A 150 28.33 -13.47 -5.15
CA HIS A 150 27.34 -13.76 -4.11
C HIS A 150 27.91 -13.45 -2.73
N ASP A 151 27.15 -12.70 -1.93
CA ASP A 151 27.65 -12.19 -0.64
C ASP A 151 27.27 -13.07 0.56
N ASN A 152 26.36 -14.05 0.39
CA ASN A 152 25.98 -14.93 1.50
C ASN A 152 26.98 -16.09 1.66
N ARG A 153 26.67 -17.02 2.56
CA ARG A 153 27.45 -18.24 2.78
C ARG A 153 26.80 -19.43 2.09
N CYS A 154 27.62 -20.38 1.66
CA CYS A 154 27.18 -21.65 1.12
C CYS A 154 26.45 -22.47 2.20
N LYS A 155 25.25 -22.98 1.88
CA LYS A 155 24.43 -23.76 2.80
C LYS A 155 25.05 -25.12 3.13
N CYS A 156 25.81 -25.72 2.21
CA CYS A 156 26.47 -27.01 2.42
C CYS A 156 27.70 -26.89 3.35
N CYS A 157 28.65 -26.00 3.03
CA CYS A 157 29.93 -25.95 3.77
C CYS A 157 30.10 -24.75 4.71
N GLY A 158 29.15 -23.81 4.75
CA GLY A 158 29.19 -22.62 5.61
C GLY A 158 30.20 -21.54 5.21
N LYS A 159 31.04 -21.79 4.20
CA LYS A 159 32.07 -20.86 3.72
C LYS A 159 31.47 -19.78 2.81
N SER A 160 32.09 -18.61 2.78
CA SER A 160 31.75 -17.55 1.83
C SER A 160 32.06 -17.97 0.39
N PHE A 161 31.40 -17.35 -0.57
CA PHE A 161 31.82 -17.41 -1.96
C PHE A 161 33.05 -16.52 -2.07
N GLN A 162 34.22 -17.11 -2.35
CA GLN A 162 35.41 -16.31 -2.57
C GLN A 162 35.12 -15.36 -3.74
N ALA A 163 35.21 -14.05 -3.48
CA ALA A 163 35.36 -13.09 -4.55
C ALA A 163 36.70 -13.45 -5.18
N VAL A 164 36.67 -14.13 -6.33
CA VAL A 164 37.87 -14.24 -7.14
C VAL A 164 38.26 -12.79 -7.42
N PHE A 165 39.38 -12.32 -6.83
CA PHE A 165 39.87 -10.95 -6.98
C PHE A 165 40.20 -10.60 -8.45
N SER A 166 40.05 -11.55 -9.36
CA SER A 166 39.90 -11.29 -10.78
C SER A 166 38.53 -10.65 -11.04
N PHE A 167 38.53 -9.32 -11.18
CA PHE A 167 37.41 -8.51 -11.68
C PHE A 167 36.81 -9.02 -13.02
N ASN A 168 37.46 -10.00 -13.68
CA ASN A 168 37.07 -10.63 -14.94
C ASN A 168 36.80 -12.16 -14.87
N SER A 169 36.71 -12.81 -13.70
CA SER A 169 36.41 -14.27 -13.69
C SER A 169 35.00 -14.54 -14.21
N LYS A 170 34.90 -15.20 -15.37
CA LYS A 170 33.63 -15.48 -16.07
C LYS A 170 32.84 -16.65 -15.47
N GLU A 171 33.47 -17.41 -14.59
CA GLU A 171 32.90 -18.63 -14.00
C GLU A 171 31.86 -18.32 -12.91
N ALA A 172 30.80 -19.12 -12.86
CA ALA A 172 29.79 -19.02 -11.81
C ALA A 172 30.34 -19.62 -10.51
N VAL A 173 30.42 -18.81 -9.45
CA VAL A 173 30.92 -19.24 -8.14
C VAL A 173 29.82 -19.82 -7.23
N ALA A 174 28.55 -19.50 -7.52
CA ALA A 174 27.42 -19.98 -6.74
C ALA A 174 26.22 -20.40 -7.61
N LYS A 175 25.46 -21.39 -7.14
CA LYS A 175 24.07 -21.66 -7.56
C LYS A 175 23.13 -21.20 -6.46
N GLN A 176 22.21 -20.29 -6.78
CA GLN A 176 21.24 -19.75 -5.82
C GLN A 176 19.80 -20.02 -6.27
N CYS A 177 18.97 -20.55 -5.37
CA CYS A 177 17.54 -20.69 -5.61
C CYS A 177 16.84 -19.33 -5.49
N THR A 178 16.01 -18.97 -6.46
CA THR A 178 15.23 -17.72 -6.43
C THR A 178 14.02 -17.80 -5.53
N TRP A 179 13.56 -18.97 -5.10
CA TRP A 179 12.49 -19.11 -4.11
C TRP A 179 13.04 -19.05 -2.69
N CYS A 180 13.64 -20.16 -2.21
CA CYS A 180 14.09 -20.28 -0.82
C CYS A 180 15.36 -19.50 -0.47
N LYS A 181 16.01 -18.89 -1.46
CA LYS A 181 17.26 -18.12 -1.32
C LYS A 181 18.49 -18.91 -0.85
N ALA A 182 18.39 -20.24 -0.74
CA ALA A 182 19.53 -21.11 -0.50
C ALA A 182 20.57 -20.93 -1.60
N SER A 183 21.83 -20.91 -1.21
CA SER A 183 22.98 -20.78 -2.11
C SER A 183 24.00 -21.85 -1.82
N TYR A 184 24.58 -22.42 -2.86
CA TYR A 184 25.64 -23.42 -2.80
C TYR A 184 26.77 -23.01 -3.72
N HIS A 185 28.01 -23.45 -3.44
CA HIS A 185 29.10 -23.30 -4.42
C HIS A 185 28.76 -24.12 -5.67
N SER A 186 29.13 -23.63 -6.85
CA SER A 186 28.79 -24.32 -8.11
C SER A 186 29.47 -25.69 -8.31
N LYS A 187 30.43 -26.04 -7.44
CA LYS A 187 31.17 -27.29 -7.50
C LYS A 187 30.37 -28.48 -6.96
N PRO A 188 30.58 -29.71 -7.48
CA PRO A 188 29.87 -30.91 -7.06
C PRO A 188 29.98 -31.20 -5.56
N SER A 189 31.10 -30.84 -4.92
CA SER A 189 31.29 -31.05 -3.47
C SER A 189 30.32 -30.24 -2.58
N CYS A 190 29.58 -29.29 -3.14
CA CYS A 190 28.64 -28.46 -2.41
C CYS A 190 27.26 -28.40 -3.03
N PHE A 191 27.13 -28.68 -4.32
CA PHE A 191 25.87 -28.76 -5.04
C PHE A 191 25.77 -30.12 -5.71
N ASP A 192 25.03 -31.02 -5.08
CA ASP A 192 24.71 -32.34 -5.62
C ASP A 192 23.48 -32.26 -6.53
N ASP A 193 23.45 -33.08 -7.59
CA ASP A 193 22.37 -33.03 -8.57
C ASP A 193 21.02 -33.51 -7.99
N SER A 194 21.00 -34.27 -6.88
CA SER A 194 19.75 -34.59 -6.17
C SER A 194 18.99 -33.36 -5.69
N LEU A 195 19.67 -32.23 -5.46
CA LEU A 195 19.05 -30.94 -5.08
C LEU A 195 18.20 -30.34 -6.20
N LEU A 196 18.28 -30.86 -7.43
CA LEU A 196 17.44 -30.44 -8.55
C LEU A 196 16.01 -30.98 -8.40
N ASP A 197 15.87 -32.18 -7.83
CA ASP A 197 14.59 -32.89 -7.71
C ASP A 197 13.92 -32.67 -6.34
N GLU A 198 14.65 -32.13 -5.36
CA GLU A 198 14.08 -31.83 -4.05
C GLU A 198 13.00 -30.72 -4.10
N PRO A 199 11.93 -30.84 -3.30
CA PRO A 199 10.92 -29.81 -3.19
C PRO A 199 11.48 -28.56 -2.49
N CYS A 200 11.23 -27.40 -3.09
CA CYS A 200 11.65 -26.12 -2.54
C CYS A 200 10.80 -25.74 -1.32
N SER A 201 11.47 -25.45 -0.21
CA SER A 201 10.83 -24.96 1.01
C SER A 201 10.29 -23.53 0.95
N MET A 202 10.49 -22.80 -0.16
CA MET A 202 10.21 -21.36 -0.33
C MET A 202 10.91 -20.40 0.65
N GLY A 203 11.66 -20.92 1.62
CA GLY A 203 12.56 -20.17 2.49
C GLY A 203 11.87 -19.48 3.67
N ALA A 204 12.53 -18.47 4.23
CA ALA A 204 12.14 -17.86 5.51
C ALA A 204 10.75 -17.20 5.53
N HIS A 205 10.22 -16.83 4.35
CA HIS A 205 8.93 -16.15 4.22
C HIS A 205 7.85 -17.04 3.61
N ALA A 206 8.06 -18.36 3.61
CA ALA A 206 7.19 -19.33 2.94
C ALA A 206 5.71 -19.20 3.32
N ALA A 207 5.40 -18.85 4.57
CA ALA A 207 4.04 -18.67 5.04
C ALA A 207 3.29 -17.51 4.34
N LEU A 208 4.02 -16.48 3.87
CA LEU A 208 3.46 -15.32 3.19
C LEU A 208 3.43 -15.47 1.65
N VAL A 209 4.18 -16.42 1.11
CA VAL A 209 4.30 -16.63 -0.34
C VAL A 209 3.13 -17.48 -0.84
N VAL A 210 2.42 -16.99 -1.85
CA VAL A 210 1.46 -17.78 -2.63
C VAL A 210 2.25 -18.68 -3.57
N PRO A 211 2.19 -20.01 -3.38
CA PRO A 211 2.88 -20.95 -4.24
C PRO A 211 2.40 -20.85 -5.69
N PRO A 212 3.27 -21.04 -6.69
CA PRO A 212 2.88 -20.99 -8.10
C PRO A 212 1.79 -22.01 -8.44
N HIS A 213 1.77 -23.18 -7.79
CA HIS A 213 0.76 -24.21 -8.04
C HIS A 213 -0.66 -23.85 -7.54
N TRP A 214 -0.79 -22.79 -6.72
CA TRP A 214 -2.10 -22.24 -6.32
C TRP A 214 -2.70 -21.34 -7.41
N ILE A 215 -1.87 -20.73 -8.25
CA ILE A 215 -2.30 -19.82 -9.30
C ILE A 215 -2.45 -20.62 -10.59
N ILE A 216 -3.68 -20.75 -11.07
CA ILE A 216 -4.01 -21.59 -12.23
C ILE A 216 -4.43 -20.70 -13.39
N LYS A 217 -3.70 -20.79 -14.51
CA LYS A 217 -4.13 -20.21 -15.78
C LYS A 217 -5.08 -21.18 -16.48
N MET A 218 -6.29 -20.72 -16.75
CA MET A 218 -7.32 -21.45 -17.46
C MET A 218 -7.07 -21.41 -18.98
N PRO A 219 -7.35 -22.50 -19.70
CA PRO A 219 -7.25 -22.54 -21.16
C PRO A 219 -8.29 -21.62 -21.82
N GLU A 220 -8.03 -21.25 -23.07
CA GLU A 220 -8.96 -20.44 -23.86
C GLU A 220 -10.27 -21.21 -24.16
N LYS A 221 -11.40 -20.49 -24.20
CA LYS A 221 -12.75 -21.08 -24.30
C LYS A 221 -13.00 -21.93 -25.55
N ASN A 222 -12.17 -21.83 -26.60
CA ASN A 222 -12.41 -22.46 -27.91
C ASN A 222 -11.66 -23.79 -28.16
N THR A 223 -10.81 -24.23 -27.23
CA THR A 223 -10.09 -25.53 -27.35
C THR A 223 -10.78 -26.69 -26.66
N PHE A 224 -11.94 -26.48 -26.02
CA PHE A 224 -12.64 -27.50 -25.23
C PHE A 224 -14.03 -27.85 -25.77
N LYS A 225 -14.18 -29.08 -26.30
CA LYS A 225 -15.46 -29.78 -26.47
C LYS A 225 -15.69 -30.72 -25.28
N SER A 226 -15.90 -30.21 -24.07
CA SER A 226 -16.54 -30.96 -22.98
C SER A 226 -16.85 -30.06 -21.79
N SER A 227 -17.85 -30.49 -21.01
CA SER A 227 -18.62 -29.81 -19.97
C SER A 227 -17.86 -29.33 -18.72
N ILE A 228 -16.74 -28.62 -18.88
CA ILE A 228 -16.25 -27.70 -17.84
C ILE A 228 -17.16 -26.47 -17.89
N ARG A 229 -18.42 -26.65 -17.44
CA ARG A 229 -19.14 -25.51 -16.87
C ARG A 229 -18.23 -24.98 -15.76
N ARG A 230 -18.14 -23.66 -15.62
CA ARG A 230 -17.74 -23.06 -14.33
C ARG A 230 -18.66 -23.69 -13.28
N THR A 231 -18.22 -24.77 -12.65
CA THR A 231 -18.92 -25.26 -11.47
C THR A 231 -18.63 -24.22 -10.44
N SER A 232 -19.57 -23.29 -10.29
CA SER A 232 -19.93 -22.73 -9.00
C SER A 232 -20.23 -23.92 -8.10
N SER A 233 -19.20 -24.60 -7.60
CA SER A 233 -19.33 -25.55 -6.51
C SER A 233 -19.54 -24.70 -5.26
N LEU A 234 -20.77 -24.20 -5.17
CA LEU A 234 -21.47 -23.87 -3.96
C LEU A 234 -21.56 -25.17 -3.16
N ILE A 235 -20.74 -25.30 -2.13
CA ILE A 235 -21.03 -26.17 -1.00
C ILE A 235 -20.72 -25.32 0.24
N CYS A 236 -21.72 -24.60 0.71
CA CYS A 236 -21.85 -24.38 2.14
C CYS A 236 -22.33 -25.71 2.76
N PRO A 237 -21.76 -26.21 3.87
CA PRO A 237 -22.49 -27.19 4.65
C PRO A 237 -23.74 -26.52 5.27
N PRO A 238 -24.82 -27.28 5.49
CA PRO A 238 -26.07 -26.72 6.00
C PRO A 238 -25.91 -26.31 7.46
N THR A 239 -26.44 -25.14 7.80
CA THR A 239 -26.85 -24.81 9.15
C THR A 239 -28.02 -25.72 9.52
N ASN A 240 -27.79 -26.68 10.42
CA ASN A 240 -28.87 -27.31 11.17
C ASN A 240 -28.61 -27.03 12.65
N ASP A 241 -29.62 -26.42 13.27
CA ASP A 241 -29.81 -26.30 14.70
C ASP A 241 -29.63 -27.66 15.39
N LEU A 242 -28.85 -27.69 16.47
CA LEU A 242 -29.17 -28.52 17.62
C LEU A 242 -28.66 -27.86 18.91
N GLU A 243 -29.58 -27.82 19.85
CA GLU A 243 -29.54 -27.16 21.15
C GLU A 243 -28.42 -27.64 22.09
N HIS A 244 -28.15 -26.77 23.06
CA HIS A 244 -27.67 -27.06 24.42
C HIS A 244 -26.44 -27.98 24.58
N THR A 245 -25.29 -27.35 24.82
CA THR A 245 -24.52 -27.66 26.04
C THR A 245 -23.68 -26.47 26.48
N THR A 246 -24.00 -25.99 27.67
CA THR A 246 -23.27 -25.00 28.46
C THR A 246 -21.85 -25.47 28.75
N SER A 247 -20.87 -24.59 28.57
CA SER A 247 -19.68 -24.50 29.45
C SER A 247 -19.02 -23.13 29.32
N GLN A 248 -18.77 -22.56 30.48
CA GLN A 248 -18.47 -21.16 30.79
C GLN A 248 -17.05 -20.78 30.38
N ILE A 249 -16.86 -19.56 29.85
CA ILE A 249 -15.79 -18.66 30.32
C ILE A 249 -16.38 -17.27 30.48
N VAL A 250 -16.32 -16.80 31.72
CA VAL A 250 -16.77 -15.52 32.25
C VAL A 250 -15.68 -14.47 32.02
N THR A 251 -16.05 -13.26 31.58
CA THR A 251 -15.61 -12.01 32.23
C THR A 251 -16.59 -10.89 31.92
N SER A 252 -17.19 -10.41 33.01
CA SER A 252 -18.18 -9.36 33.20
C SER A 252 -17.61 -7.94 33.16
N VAL A 253 -18.37 -6.96 32.67
CA VAL A 253 -18.59 -5.68 33.37
C VAL A 253 -20.02 -5.20 33.09
N SER A 254 -20.74 -4.92 34.17
CA SER A 254 -22.17 -4.59 34.23
C SER A 254 -22.43 -3.09 34.10
N ARG A 255 -23.57 -2.70 33.50
CA ARG A 255 -24.24 -1.40 33.72
C ARG A 255 -25.59 -1.65 34.44
N PRO A 256 -26.03 -0.79 35.37
CA PRO A 256 -27.32 -0.94 36.04
C PRO A 256 -28.48 -0.30 35.26
N ASP A 257 -29.63 -0.98 35.30
CA ASP A 257 -30.95 -0.52 34.86
C ASP A 257 -31.66 0.34 35.93
N HIS A 258 -32.74 1.01 35.47
CA HIS A 258 -33.88 1.69 36.15
C HIS A 258 -34.00 3.14 35.62
N LEU A 259 -35.07 3.63 34.99
CA LEU A 259 -36.52 3.43 35.14
C LEU A 259 -37.29 3.89 33.86
N GLY A 260 -38.49 3.32 33.63
CA GLY A 260 -39.66 4.08 33.15
C GLY A 260 -40.19 3.78 31.73
N GLN A 261 -41.29 3.04 31.64
CA GLN A 261 -42.21 3.03 30.48
C GLN A 261 -42.87 4.41 30.28
N PRO A 262 -43.32 4.72 29.04
CA PRO A 262 -44.77 4.80 28.85
C PRO A 262 -45.30 4.21 27.52
N SER A 263 -46.63 4.15 27.49
CA SER A 263 -47.59 3.52 26.58
C SER A 263 -47.67 4.08 25.16
N ALA A 264 -48.22 3.25 24.27
CA ALA A 264 -48.52 3.53 22.87
C ALA A 264 -49.92 4.12 22.64
N GLU A 265 -50.00 5.11 21.75
CA GLU A 265 -51.16 5.67 21.02
C GLU A 265 -50.53 6.76 20.09
N GLU A 266 -50.74 6.92 18.78
CA GLU A 266 -51.73 6.50 17.79
C GLU A 266 -51.05 6.52 16.39
N ILE A 267 -51.30 5.55 15.51
CA ILE A 267 -51.34 5.79 14.05
C ILE A 267 -52.49 4.95 13.45
N GLY A 268 -53.41 5.66 12.80
CA GLY A 268 -54.61 5.11 12.18
C GLY A 268 -54.37 4.31 10.90
N SER A 269 -55.04 3.14 10.85
CA SER A 269 -55.96 2.65 9.83
C SER A 269 -55.78 3.12 8.36
N LEU A 270 -55.54 2.17 7.44
CA LEU A 270 -56.60 1.63 6.56
C LEU A 270 -56.08 0.56 5.56
N ARG A 271 -56.56 -0.68 5.80
CA ARG A 271 -57.09 -1.71 4.88
C ARG A 271 -56.24 -2.28 3.73
N VAL A 272 -55.94 -3.57 3.95
CA VAL A 272 -55.67 -4.63 2.97
C VAL A 272 -56.91 -4.92 2.11
N ALA A 273 -56.70 -5.10 0.80
CA ALA A 273 -57.55 -5.91 -0.07
C ALA A 273 -56.72 -7.05 -0.68
N SER A 274 -57.15 -8.28 -0.43
CA SER A 274 -56.77 -9.54 -1.11
C SER A 274 -57.79 -9.75 -2.26
N LEU A 275 -57.59 -10.37 -3.41
CA LEU A 275 -56.83 -11.53 -3.91
C LEU A 275 -56.68 -11.33 -5.45
N THR A 276 -55.70 -11.95 -6.11
CA THR A 276 -55.92 -13.07 -7.06
C THR A 276 -54.65 -13.44 -7.81
N ASP A 277 -54.55 -14.75 -8.01
CA ASP A 277 -53.57 -15.58 -8.71
C ASP A 277 -53.06 -15.03 -10.07
N GLY A 278 -51.77 -15.22 -10.33
CA GLY A 278 -51.14 -14.83 -11.59
C GLY A 278 -49.61 -14.80 -11.54
N ARG A 279 -48.98 -15.90 -11.97
CA ARG A 279 -47.55 -16.07 -12.34
C ARG A 279 -46.67 -14.81 -12.25
N VAL A 280 -45.77 -14.78 -11.26
CA VAL A 280 -44.56 -13.94 -11.30
C VAL A 280 -43.34 -14.84 -11.13
N SER A 281 -42.48 -14.83 -12.16
CA SER A 281 -41.18 -15.49 -12.18
C SER A 281 -40.29 -15.01 -11.02
N PRO A 282 -39.52 -15.88 -10.35
CA PRO A 282 -38.48 -15.43 -9.45
C PRO A 282 -37.25 -15.06 -10.28
N SER A 283 -37.10 -13.79 -10.61
CA SER A 283 -35.79 -13.20 -10.95
C SER A 283 -35.30 -12.41 -9.75
N THR A 284 -34.85 -13.11 -8.71
CA THR A 284 -34.08 -12.53 -7.61
C THR A 284 -32.65 -13.07 -7.64
N GLY A 285 -31.73 -12.18 -8.00
CA GLY A 285 -30.39 -12.11 -7.41
C GLY A 285 -29.41 -13.24 -7.72
N LEU A 286 -28.86 -13.26 -8.94
CA LEU A 286 -27.67 -14.05 -9.30
C LEU A 286 -26.60 -13.21 -10.01
N SER A 287 -26.48 -11.92 -9.67
CA SER A 287 -25.64 -10.96 -10.39
C SER A 287 -24.40 -10.43 -9.66
N ASN A 288 -24.11 -10.80 -8.39
CA ASN A 288 -23.02 -10.16 -7.64
C ASN A 288 -21.79 -11.05 -7.35
N LEU A 289 -21.36 -11.85 -8.32
CA LEU A 289 -19.98 -12.35 -8.35
C LEU A 289 -19.41 -12.11 -9.74
N ILE A 290 -19.03 -10.87 -9.99
CA ILE A 290 -18.14 -10.52 -11.08
C ILE A 290 -16.78 -11.14 -10.74
N LEU A 291 -16.51 -12.37 -11.22
CA LEU A 291 -15.15 -12.72 -11.63
C LEU A 291 -14.64 -11.50 -12.41
N ALA A 292 -13.47 -10.92 -12.09
CA ALA A 292 -12.86 -9.88 -12.91
C ALA A 292 -13.03 -10.28 -14.40
N PRO A 293 -13.91 -9.63 -15.18
CA PRO A 293 -14.76 -10.35 -16.15
C PRO A 293 -14.05 -11.08 -17.29
N ASN A 294 -12.74 -10.93 -17.43
CA ASN A 294 -11.96 -11.47 -18.54
C ASN A 294 -10.58 -12.06 -18.14
N LEU A 295 -10.24 -12.23 -16.86
CA LEU A 295 -8.94 -12.81 -16.50
C LEU A 295 -8.97 -14.36 -16.61
N PRO A 296 -8.04 -14.99 -17.34
CA PRO A 296 -7.93 -16.44 -17.45
C PRO A 296 -7.26 -17.06 -16.22
N PHE A 297 -7.44 -16.54 -15.01
CA PHE A 297 -6.75 -16.99 -13.81
C PHE A 297 -7.70 -17.32 -12.67
N VAL A 298 -7.38 -18.38 -11.92
CA VAL A 298 -8.08 -18.81 -10.71
C VAL A 298 -7.07 -19.11 -9.62
N ILE A 299 -7.35 -18.66 -8.39
CA ILE A 299 -6.54 -19.00 -7.22
C ILE A 299 -7.20 -20.16 -6.48
N LYS A 300 -6.50 -21.30 -6.37
CA LYS A 300 -6.96 -22.52 -5.69
C LYS A 300 -5.94 -22.93 -4.63
N PRO A 301 -6.11 -22.48 -3.37
CA PRO A 301 -5.28 -22.92 -2.26
C PRO A 301 -5.32 -24.44 -2.07
N ASN A 302 -4.18 -25.03 -1.67
CA ASN A 302 -4.17 -26.45 -1.26
C ASN A 302 -4.72 -26.56 0.17
N PRO A 303 -5.85 -27.25 0.41
CA PRO A 303 -6.48 -27.33 1.73
C PRO A 303 -5.54 -27.82 2.85
N LEU A 304 -4.59 -28.69 2.53
CA LEU A 304 -3.67 -29.28 3.51
C LEU A 304 -2.63 -28.27 4.03
N THR A 305 -2.22 -27.32 3.19
CA THR A 305 -1.19 -26.32 3.55
C THR A 305 -1.78 -24.94 3.82
N ALA A 306 -2.93 -24.62 3.26
CA ALA A 306 -3.52 -23.29 3.30
C ALA A 306 -3.88 -22.84 4.72
N VAL A 307 -4.31 -23.75 5.60
CA VAL A 307 -4.66 -23.42 6.99
C VAL A 307 -3.47 -22.89 7.78
N LYS A 308 -2.24 -23.31 7.43
CA LYS A 308 -1.00 -22.91 8.11
C LYS A 308 -0.32 -21.71 7.46
N GLN A 309 -0.78 -21.28 6.28
CA GLN A 309 -0.22 -20.15 5.56
C GLN A 309 -0.98 -18.86 5.91
N LYS A 310 -0.31 -17.74 5.71
CA LYS A 310 -0.84 -16.38 5.85
C LYS A 310 -0.51 -15.58 4.58
N PRO A 311 -1.09 -15.94 3.42
CA PRO A 311 -0.68 -15.38 2.14
C PRO A 311 -0.79 -13.85 2.14
N LEU A 312 0.24 -13.16 1.63
CA LEU A 312 0.30 -11.70 1.62
C LEU A 312 0.00 -11.12 0.24
N LEU A 313 -0.89 -10.14 0.15
CA LEU A 313 -0.97 -9.23 -1.00
C LEU A 313 -0.25 -7.92 -0.67
N VAL A 314 0.55 -7.42 -1.60
CA VAL A 314 1.25 -6.15 -1.47
C VAL A 314 0.68 -5.17 -2.48
N PHE A 315 0.00 -4.13 -2.00
CA PHE A 315 -0.46 -3.01 -2.80
C PHE A 315 0.47 -1.83 -2.59
N LEU A 316 1.12 -1.38 -3.66
CA LEU A 316 2.14 -0.35 -3.57
C LEU A 316 1.85 0.79 -4.53
N ASN A 317 1.95 2.02 -4.04
CA ASN A 317 1.97 3.22 -4.88
C ASN A 317 3.42 3.59 -5.23
N PRO A 318 3.91 3.38 -6.47
CA PRO A 318 5.33 3.53 -6.80
C PRO A 318 5.85 4.96 -6.68
N ARG A 319 4.95 5.95 -6.81
CA ARG A 319 5.27 7.38 -6.73
C ARG A 319 5.44 7.87 -5.29
N SER A 320 5.02 7.08 -4.29
CA SER A 320 5.15 7.44 -2.88
C SER A 320 6.60 7.39 -2.38
N GLY A 321 6.91 8.19 -1.36
CA GLY A 321 8.19 8.15 -0.65
C GLY A 321 9.39 8.68 -1.41
N GLY A 322 9.21 9.59 -2.38
CA GLY A 322 10.32 10.13 -3.18
C GLY A 322 10.91 9.08 -4.12
N ASN A 323 10.06 8.36 -4.85
CA ASN A 323 10.40 7.28 -5.79
C ASN A 323 10.98 6.00 -5.16
N GLN A 324 10.97 5.86 -3.82
CA GLN A 324 11.32 4.61 -3.15
C GLN A 324 10.40 3.44 -3.53
N GLY A 325 9.15 3.74 -3.93
CA GLY A 325 8.15 2.74 -4.29
C GLY A 325 8.60 1.77 -5.39
N PHE A 326 9.26 2.25 -6.45
CA PHE A 326 9.78 1.36 -7.50
C PHE A 326 10.86 0.40 -7.00
N SER A 327 11.75 0.85 -6.12
CA SER A 327 12.77 0.00 -5.50
C SER A 327 12.12 -1.08 -4.63
N LEU A 328 11.14 -0.70 -3.83
CA LEU A 328 10.37 -1.60 -2.97
C LEU A 328 9.60 -2.65 -3.76
N LEU A 329 8.91 -2.26 -4.83
CA LEU A 329 8.20 -3.18 -5.73
C LEU A 329 9.11 -4.31 -6.22
N ARG A 330 10.33 -3.98 -6.65
CA ARG A 330 11.35 -4.94 -7.09
C ARG A 330 11.84 -5.84 -5.94
N LYS A 331 11.99 -5.29 -4.73
CA LYS A 331 12.38 -6.05 -3.53
C LYS A 331 11.27 -7.06 -3.15
N PHE A 332 10.00 -6.67 -3.23
CA PHE A 332 8.87 -7.58 -2.97
C PHE A 332 8.73 -8.64 -4.07
N GLN A 333 8.82 -8.29 -5.35
CA GLN A 333 8.80 -9.26 -6.47
C GLN A 333 9.94 -10.29 -6.40
N TRP A 334 11.08 -9.90 -5.83
CA TRP A 334 12.18 -10.83 -5.53
C TRP A 334 11.82 -11.79 -4.39
N LEU A 335 11.24 -11.29 -3.29
CA LEU A 335 11.01 -12.09 -2.08
C LEU A 335 9.74 -12.95 -2.14
N LEU A 336 8.69 -12.48 -2.81
CA LEU A 336 7.37 -13.08 -2.85
C LEU A 336 7.01 -13.65 -4.23
N ASN A 337 5.83 -14.24 -4.33
CA ASN A 337 5.01 -14.29 -5.53
C ASN A 337 5.05 -12.97 -6.31
N PRO A 338 5.68 -12.71 -7.48
CA PRO A 338 5.49 -11.40 -8.12
C PRO A 338 4.02 -11.14 -8.48
N ARG A 339 3.20 -12.20 -8.62
CA ARG A 339 1.73 -12.13 -8.76
C ARG A 339 0.97 -11.78 -7.45
N GLN A 340 1.68 -11.60 -6.35
CA GLN A 340 1.14 -11.06 -5.09
C GLN A 340 1.42 -9.56 -4.93
N VAL A 341 2.20 -8.97 -5.84
CA VAL A 341 2.66 -7.58 -5.75
C VAL A 341 1.94 -6.79 -6.83
N PHE A 342 1.18 -5.79 -6.41
CA PHE A 342 0.33 -4.96 -7.26
C PHE A 342 0.80 -3.51 -7.21
N ASP A 343 0.94 -2.93 -8.40
CA ASP A 343 1.13 -1.50 -8.60
C ASP A 343 -0.24 -0.82 -8.58
N LEU A 344 -0.51 0.00 -7.56
CA LEU A 344 -1.77 0.69 -7.41
C LEU A 344 -2.04 1.72 -8.53
N SER A 345 -1.01 2.18 -9.24
CA SER A 345 -1.20 3.03 -10.41
C SER A 345 -1.73 2.26 -11.63
N GLN A 346 -1.72 0.93 -11.59
CA GLN A 346 -2.20 0.05 -12.66
C GLN A 346 -3.55 -0.58 -12.30
N GLY A 347 -4.59 0.26 -12.19
CA GLY A 347 -5.97 -0.20 -11.96
C GLY A 347 -6.35 -0.42 -10.49
N GLY A 348 -5.53 0.03 -9.54
CA GLY A 348 -5.88 0.01 -8.10
C GLY A 348 -5.89 -1.37 -7.45
N PRO A 349 -6.47 -1.50 -6.24
CA PRO A 349 -6.38 -2.72 -5.45
C PRO A 349 -7.44 -3.78 -5.82
N ARG A 350 -8.53 -3.37 -6.48
CA ARG A 350 -9.73 -4.21 -6.71
C ARG A 350 -9.40 -5.54 -7.39
N MET A 351 -8.64 -5.53 -8.48
CA MET A 351 -8.29 -6.76 -9.21
C MET A 351 -7.59 -7.80 -8.33
N GLY A 352 -6.61 -7.36 -7.53
CA GLY A 352 -5.88 -8.23 -6.61
C GLY A 352 -6.77 -8.77 -5.50
N LEU A 353 -7.63 -7.94 -4.92
CA LEU A 353 -8.55 -8.35 -3.87
C LEU A 353 -9.60 -9.35 -4.39
N GLU A 354 -10.17 -9.12 -5.57
CA GLU A 354 -11.15 -10.04 -6.19
C GLU A 354 -10.54 -11.40 -6.52
N LEU A 355 -9.35 -11.43 -7.12
CA LEU A 355 -8.66 -12.68 -7.49
C LEU A 355 -8.37 -13.57 -6.27
N PHE A 356 -8.02 -12.95 -5.14
CA PHE A 356 -7.58 -13.64 -3.92
C PHE A 356 -8.65 -13.68 -2.82
N ALA A 357 -9.87 -13.22 -3.09
CA ALA A 357 -10.96 -13.10 -2.11
C ALA A 357 -11.27 -14.40 -1.32
N ARG A 358 -11.00 -15.56 -1.92
CA ARG A 358 -11.27 -16.89 -1.32
C ARG A 358 -10.05 -17.53 -0.66
N VAL A 359 -8.93 -16.82 -0.60
CA VAL A 359 -7.71 -17.34 0.02
C VAL A 359 -7.84 -17.22 1.54
N PRO A 360 -7.72 -18.32 2.30
CA PRO A 360 -7.85 -18.28 3.74
C PRO A 360 -6.66 -17.54 4.37
N ASN A 361 -6.88 -16.94 5.55
CA ASN A 361 -5.85 -16.23 6.32
C ASN A 361 -5.11 -15.14 5.52
N LEU A 362 -5.77 -14.53 4.53
CA LEU A 362 -5.21 -13.51 3.68
C LEU A 362 -4.74 -12.30 4.51
N ARG A 363 -3.54 -11.82 4.20
CA ARG A 363 -2.95 -10.60 4.75
C ARG A 363 -2.80 -9.58 3.64
N VAL A 364 -2.95 -8.30 3.96
CA VAL A 364 -2.74 -7.22 3.01
C VAL A 364 -1.67 -6.26 3.54
N LEU A 365 -0.78 -5.79 2.67
CA LEU A 365 0.17 -4.73 2.95
C LEU A 365 -0.09 -3.55 2.02
N ALA A 366 -0.47 -2.41 2.59
CA ALA A 366 -0.61 -1.15 1.87
C ALA A 366 0.68 -0.32 2.01
N CYS A 367 1.36 -0.07 0.89
CA CYS A 367 2.60 0.72 0.84
C CYS A 367 2.31 2.11 0.24
N GLY A 368 2.25 3.13 1.09
CA GLY A 368 1.88 4.49 0.69
C GLY A 368 1.77 5.45 1.88
N GLY A 369 1.07 6.57 1.69
CA GLY A 369 0.60 7.42 2.80
C GLY A 369 -0.80 7.02 3.26
N ASP A 370 -1.38 7.79 4.20
CA ASP A 370 -2.69 7.49 4.80
C ASP A 370 -3.82 7.34 3.75
N GLY A 371 -3.83 8.16 2.70
CA GLY A 371 -4.81 8.03 1.61
C GLY A 371 -4.68 6.73 0.81
N THR A 372 -3.48 6.17 0.67
CA THR A 372 -3.29 4.85 0.03
C THR A 372 -3.84 3.73 0.90
N VAL A 373 -3.63 3.80 2.21
CA VAL A 373 -4.18 2.83 3.16
C VAL A 373 -5.70 2.90 3.15
N GLY A 374 -6.27 4.11 3.21
CA GLY A 374 -7.72 4.32 3.16
C GLY A 374 -8.36 3.79 1.88
N TRP A 375 -7.72 3.97 0.72
CA TRP A 375 -8.20 3.41 -0.54
C TRP A 375 -8.30 1.87 -0.50
N VAL A 376 -7.25 1.21 0.00
CA VAL A 376 -7.24 -0.26 0.13
C VAL A 376 -8.34 -0.74 1.08
N LEU A 377 -8.50 -0.09 2.25
CA LEU A 377 -9.55 -0.42 3.21
C LEU A 377 -10.95 -0.26 2.62
N SER A 378 -11.24 0.86 1.95
CA SER A 378 -12.55 1.07 1.31
C SER A 378 -12.82 0.03 0.22
N THR A 379 -11.83 -0.34 -0.60
CA THR A 379 -12.04 -1.39 -1.60
C THR A 379 -12.31 -2.76 -0.98
N ILE A 380 -11.71 -3.09 0.17
CA ILE A 380 -12.00 -4.34 0.90
C ILE A 380 -13.48 -4.37 1.35
N GLU A 381 -13.98 -3.26 1.89
CA GLU A 381 -15.38 -3.13 2.31
C GLU A 381 -16.37 -3.17 1.13
N GLU A 382 -16.08 -2.43 0.05
CA GLU A 382 -16.90 -2.44 -1.17
C GLU A 382 -17.03 -3.84 -1.78
N LEU A 383 -16.02 -4.69 -1.63
CA LEU A 383 -16.02 -6.07 -2.09
C LEU A 383 -16.72 -7.03 -1.12
N GLY A 384 -17.06 -6.59 0.10
CA GLY A 384 -17.71 -7.42 1.10
C GLY A 384 -16.90 -8.66 1.50
N LEU A 385 -15.57 -8.54 1.56
CA LEU A 385 -14.71 -9.68 1.89
C LEU A 385 -14.98 -10.18 3.31
N SER A 386 -15.25 -11.49 3.44
CA SER A 386 -15.52 -12.13 4.72
C SER A 386 -14.74 -13.45 4.85
N PRO A 387 -13.89 -13.62 5.90
CA PRO A 387 -13.53 -12.61 6.89
C PRO A 387 -12.74 -11.45 6.26
N MET A 388 -12.82 -10.26 6.86
CA MET A 388 -12.07 -9.10 6.40
C MET A 388 -10.56 -9.33 6.60
N PRO A 389 -9.72 -9.23 5.56
CA PRO A 389 -8.29 -9.45 5.71
C PRO A 389 -7.65 -8.27 6.47
N PRO A 390 -6.81 -8.53 7.50
CA PRO A 390 -6.13 -7.45 8.20
C PRO A 390 -5.09 -6.77 7.30
N VAL A 391 -4.96 -5.46 7.46
CA VAL A 391 -4.12 -4.59 6.62
C VAL A 391 -2.95 -4.04 7.45
N ALA A 392 -1.73 -4.39 7.05
CA ALA A 392 -0.50 -3.78 7.54
C ALA A 392 -0.13 -2.55 6.70
N VAL A 393 0.61 -1.61 7.28
CA VAL A 393 1.01 -0.36 6.63
C VAL A 393 2.53 -0.31 6.46
N LEU A 394 2.99 -0.05 5.24
CA LEU A 394 4.37 0.40 4.98
C LEU A 394 4.36 1.91 4.72
N PRO A 395 4.79 2.74 5.69
CA PRO A 395 4.59 4.18 5.63
C PRO A 395 5.57 4.87 4.67
N LEU A 396 5.11 5.17 3.46
CA LEU A 396 5.87 5.88 2.42
C LEU A 396 5.46 7.36 2.28
N GLY A 397 4.40 7.81 2.97
CA GLY A 397 3.95 9.20 2.95
C GLY A 397 4.78 10.14 3.84
N THR A 398 4.31 11.38 3.96
CA THR A 398 4.89 12.40 4.86
C THR A 398 4.19 12.39 6.23
N GLY A 399 2.86 12.32 6.24
CA GLY A 399 1.97 12.30 7.41
C GLY A 399 2.13 11.01 8.19
N ASN A 400 1.62 9.88 7.67
CA ASN A 400 1.71 8.51 8.21
C ASN A 400 1.22 8.39 9.65
N ASP A 401 0.14 9.09 9.99
CA ASP A 401 -0.38 9.12 11.35
C ASP A 401 -1.01 7.77 11.74
N LEU A 402 -1.73 7.13 10.81
CA LEU A 402 -2.26 5.78 11.04
C LEU A 402 -1.15 4.76 11.29
N ALA A 403 -0.05 4.84 10.53
CA ALA A 403 1.10 3.96 10.72
C ALA A 403 1.80 4.18 12.08
N ARG A 404 1.82 5.42 12.60
CA ARG A 404 2.36 5.70 13.94
C ARG A 404 1.47 5.11 15.03
N THR A 405 0.16 5.28 14.89
CA THR A 405 -0.84 4.72 15.80
C THR A 405 -0.73 3.20 15.87
N LEU A 406 -0.64 2.54 14.71
CA LEU A 406 -0.50 1.09 14.59
C LEU A 406 0.96 0.59 14.76
N HIS A 407 1.87 1.45 15.23
CA HIS A 407 3.27 1.11 15.50
C HIS A 407 4.12 0.59 14.33
N TRP A 408 3.70 0.82 13.08
CA TRP A 408 4.51 0.61 11.86
C TRP A 408 5.56 1.71 11.64
N GLY A 409 5.47 2.80 12.41
CA GLY A 409 6.48 3.85 12.48
C GLY A 409 6.17 5.08 11.64
N ALA A 410 7.02 6.11 11.80
CA ALA A 410 6.81 7.40 11.16
C ALA A 410 7.08 7.41 9.64
N GLY A 411 7.75 6.37 9.15
CA GLY A 411 8.06 6.22 7.73
C GLY A 411 9.19 5.24 7.46
N TYR A 412 9.18 4.64 6.28
CA TYR A 412 10.20 3.69 5.85
C TYR A 412 11.57 4.38 5.68
N ALA A 413 12.63 3.71 6.14
CA ALA A 413 14.00 4.20 6.15
C ALA A 413 14.98 3.10 5.69
N ASP A 414 14.64 2.44 4.58
CA ASP A 414 15.45 1.39 3.95
C ASP A 414 15.77 0.17 4.83
N GLU A 415 14.96 -0.08 5.86
CA GLU A 415 15.10 -1.29 6.66
C GLU A 415 14.89 -2.56 5.81
N PRO A 416 15.51 -3.70 6.18
CA PRO A 416 15.39 -4.92 5.40
C PRO A 416 13.92 -5.36 5.28
N ILE A 417 13.43 -5.56 4.05
CA ILE A 417 12.06 -6.03 3.79
C ILE A 417 11.76 -7.35 4.50
N SER A 418 12.75 -8.21 4.68
CA SER A 418 12.60 -9.43 5.48
C SER A 418 12.16 -9.17 6.93
N LYS A 419 12.54 -8.05 7.53
CA LYS A 419 12.09 -7.66 8.87
C LYS A 419 10.60 -7.30 8.84
N ILE A 420 10.18 -6.48 7.87
CA ILE A 420 8.78 -6.08 7.66
C ILE A 420 7.91 -7.32 7.41
N LEU A 421 8.33 -8.25 6.55
CA LEU A 421 7.59 -9.49 6.28
C LEU A 421 7.38 -10.31 7.56
N ARG A 422 8.42 -10.49 8.40
CA ARG A 422 8.27 -11.19 9.68
C ARG A 422 7.29 -10.48 10.63
N SER A 423 7.32 -9.15 10.68
CA SER A 423 6.37 -8.36 11.47
C SER A 423 4.93 -8.53 10.95
N ILE A 424 4.72 -8.64 9.65
CA ILE A 424 3.38 -8.89 9.08
C ILE A 424 2.90 -10.31 9.39
N GLU A 425 3.79 -11.29 9.35
CA GLU A 425 3.46 -12.70 9.63
C GLU A 425 3.01 -12.92 11.08
N HIS A 426 3.69 -12.27 12.03
CA HIS A 426 3.51 -12.47 13.48
C HIS A 426 2.78 -11.32 14.17
N GLY A 427 2.47 -10.23 13.46
CA GLY A 427 1.88 -9.03 14.04
C GLY A 427 0.47 -9.27 14.56
N ASP A 428 0.16 -8.56 15.65
CA ASP A 428 -1.15 -8.58 16.27
C ASP A 428 -2.19 -7.93 15.35
N ILE A 429 -3.42 -8.44 15.42
CA ILE A 429 -4.56 -7.87 14.73
C ILE A 429 -5.29 -6.99 15.74
N VAL A 430 -5.52 -5.74 15.36
CA VAL A 430 -6.33 -4.78 16.12
C VAL A 430 -7.51 -4.36 15.27
N ALA A 431 -8.61 -3.99 15.92
CA ALA A 431 -9.73 -3.36 15.25
C ALA A 431 -9.39 -1.88 14.96
N LEU A 432 -10.11 -1.31 13.99
CA LEU A 432 -10.03 0.11 13.64
C LEU A 432 -11.43 0.56 13.27
N ASP A 433 -11.95 1.51 14.02
CA ASP A 433 -13.19 2.19 13.71
C ASP A 433 -13.01 3.04 12.45
N ARG A 434 -14.06 3.09 11.64
CA ARG A 434 -14.07 3.82 10.37
C ARG A 434 -15.37 4.58 10.28
N TRP A 435 -15.27 5.87 10.02
CA TRP A 435 -16.39 6.78 10.22
C TRP A 435 -16.91 7.32 8.90
N HIS A 436 -18.23 7.23 8.75
CA HIS A 436 -18.96 7.81 7.62
C HIS A 436 -19.34 9.26 7.94
N VAL A 437 -19.18 10.15 6.97
CA VAL A 437 -19.52 11.56 7.05
C VAL A 437 -20.47 11.89 5.91
N ASP A 438 -21.63 12.42 6.28
CA ASP A 438 -22.58 13.01 5.35
C ASP A 438 -22.54 14.54 5.43
N CYS A 439 -22.79 15.16 4.29
CA CYS A 439 -22.82 16.61 4.15
C CYS A 439 -24.01 16.99 3.30
N GLU A 440 -24.78 17.95 3.78
CA GLU A 440 -25.96 18.48 3.09
C GLU A 440 -25.88 20.01 3.11
N PRO A 441 -26.17 20.67 1.97
CA PRO A 441 -26.31 22.11 1.95
C PRO A 441 -27.41 22.57 2.90
N ARG A 442 -27.16 23.64 3.64
CA ARG A 442 -28.17 24.27 4.48
C ARG A 442 -29.30 24.85 3.64
N SER A 443 -30.53 24.49 3.97
CA SER A 443 -31.74 24.95 3.26
C SER A 443 -32.12 26.40 3.56
N ASP A 444 -31.60 26.97 4.64
CA ASP A 444 -31.93 28.30 5.15
C ASP A 444 -30.98 29.42 4.69
N VAL A 445 -29.94 29.07 3.92
CA VAL A 445 -28.99 30.04 3.35
C VAL A 445 -29.17 30.04 1.84
N ALA A 446 -29.80 31.08 1.29
CA ALA A 446 -29.83 31.30 -0.15
C ALA A 446 -28.41 31.55 -0.65
N VAL A 447 -27.90 30.72 -1.56
CA VAL A 447 -26.62 30.95 -2.24
C VAL A 447 -26.82 32.12 -3.20
N THR A 448 -26.70 33.35 -2.71
CA THR A 448 -26.71 34.55 -3.54
C THR A 448 -25.37 34.63 -4.25
N SER A 449 -25.35 34.35 -5.55
CA SER A 449 -24.18 34.45 -6.43
C SER A 449 -23.68 35.89 -6.66
N THR A 450 -23.91 36.81 -5.72
CA THR A 450 -23.67 38.25 -5.88
C THR A 450 -23.28 38.92 -4.56
N ASP A 451 -22.21 38.47 -3.91
CA ASP A 451 -21.46 39.33 -2.98
C ASP A 451 -20.28 39.93 -3.74
N ASN A 452 -20.57 41.00 -4.48
CA ASN A 452 -19.65 41.75 -5.35
C ASN A 452 -18.79 42.79 -4.60
N ASP A 453 -18.60 42.65 -3.28
CA ASP A 453 -17.78 43.59 -2.51
C ASP A 453 -16.42 42.97 -2.11
N ALA A 454 -15.42 43.31 -2.93
CA ALA A 454 -13.99 43.49 -2.67
C ALA A 454 -13.04 42.30 -2.30
N GLU A 455 -12.02 42.16 -3.16
CA GLU A 455 -10.59 41.94 -2.85
C GLU A 455 -10.13 40.67 -2.08
N ASP A 456 -10.28 39.47 -2.66
CA ASP A 456 -9.20 38.47 -2.55
C ASP A 456 -9.29 37.36 -3.60
N GLY A 457 -8.15 36.90 -4.10
CA GLY A 457 -7.98 36.04 -5.30
C GLY A 457 -8.51 34.59 -5.20
N ALA A 458 -9.40 34.27 -4.26
CA ALA A 458 -9.80 32.90 -3.92
C ALA A 458 -11.13 32.42 -4.55
N ARG A 459 -11.91 33.29 -5.22
CA ARG A 459 -13.33 33.03 -5.52
C ARG A 459 -13.70 32.34 -6.84
N ASN A 460 -12.75 31.82 -7.63
CA ASN A 460 -13.12 30.97 -8.78
C ASN A 460 -13.40 29.50 -8.41
N ARG A 461 -13.55 29.19 -7.11
CA ARG A 461 -13.85 27.83 -6.64
C ARG A 461 -15.35 27.56 -6.69
N VAL A 462 -15.73 26.62 -7.54
CA VAL A 462 -17.08 26.05 -7.58
C VAL A 462 -17.35 25.35 -6.24
N LEU A 463 -18.39 25.78 -5.53
CA LEU A 463 -18.86 25.12 -4.31
C LEU A 463 -19.39 23.73 -4.66
N SER A 464 -18.71 22.68 -4.16
CA SER A 464 -19.20 21.31 -4.27
C SER A 464 -20.23 21.03 -3.18
N THR A 465 -21.40 20.53 -3.56
CA THR A 465 -22.44 20.07 -2.63
C THR A 465 -22.21 18.63 -2.17
N THR A 466 -21.17 17.96 -2.67
CA THR A 466 -20.82 16.58 -2.33
C THR A 466 -19.39 16.48 -1.80
N LEU A 467 -19.19 15.66 -0.77
CA LEU A 467 -17.85 15.35 -0.27
C LEU A 467 -17.11 14.42 -1.24
N PRO A 468 -15.82 14.66 -1.51
CA PRO A 468 -15.01 13.77 -2.36
C PRO A 468 -14.75 12.42 -1.69
N LEU A 469 -14.78 12.37 -0.36
CA LEU A 469 -14.63 11.16 0.46
C LEU A 469 -15.65 11.21 1.58
N LYS A 470 -16.43 10.13 1.72
CA LYS A 470 -17.41 9.97 2.80
C LYS A 470 -16.90 9.16 3.98
N ILE A 471 -15.74 8.50 3.85
CA ILE A 471 -15.17 7.69 4.93
C ILE A 471 -13.82 8.27 5.34
N PHE A 472 -13.61 8.48 6.64
CA PHE A 472 -12.30 8.80 7.19
C PHE A 472 -11.85 7.73 8.20
N ASN A 473 -10.54 7.51 8.24
CA ASN A 473 -9.91 6.54 9.15
C ASN A 473 -9.09 7.23 10.26
N ASN A 474 -8.66 8.47 10.03
CA ASN A 474 -7.74 9.16 10.94
C ASN A 474 -8.47 10.29 11.67
N TYR A 475 -8.86 11.30 10.90
CA TYR A 475 -9.52 12.48 11.43
C TYR A 475 -10.21 13.29 10.32
N PHE A 476 -11.16 14.11 10.72
CA PHE A 476 -11.88 15.09 9.91
C PHE A 476 -11.79 16.46 10.59
N SER A 477 -11.60 17.54 9.84
CA SER A 477 -11.48 18.89 10.40
C SER A 477 -12.07 19.95 9.49
N PHE A 478 -12.38 21.11 10.07
CA PHE A 478 -12.69 22.34 9.36
C PHE A 478 -12.17 23.56 10.13
N GLY A 479 -11.96 24.67 9.41
CA GLY A 479 -11.28 25.86 9.90
C GLY A 479 -9.82 25.93 9.44
N ALA A 480 -8.97 26.57 10.26
CA ALA A 480 -7.57 26.85 9.90
C ALA A 480 -6.77 25.61 9.48
N ASP A 481 -6.96 24.47 10.17
CA ASP A 481 -6.28 23.21 9.82
C ASP A 481 -6.62 22.73 8.41
N ALA A 482 -7.92 22.67 8.07
CA ALA A 482 -8.39 22.24 6.75
C ALA A 482 -7.91 23.18 5.64
N ALA A 483 -7.82 24.49 5.93
CA ALA A 483 -7.30 25.49 5.01
C ALA A 483 -5.80 25.27 4.70
N THR A 484 -4.99 25.07 5.75
CA THR A 484 -3.56 24.74 5.59
C THR A 484 -3.37 23.41 4.84
N ALA A 485 -4.19 22.39 5.14
CA ALA A 485 -4.15 21.11 4.45
C ALA A 485 -4.49 21.25 2.95
N LEU A 486 -5.46 22.10 2.62
CA LEU A 486 -5.83 22.41 1.23
C LEU A 486 -4.72 23.16 0.49
N GLU A 487 -4.15 24.20 1.08
CA GLU A 487 -3.03 24.95 0.47
C GLU A 487 -1.82 24.04 0.23
N PHE A 488 -1.49 23.15 1.18
CA PHE A 488 -0.45 22.15 1.02
C PHE A 488 -0.76 21.20 -0.15
N HIS A 489 -2.00 20.74 -0.26
CA HIS A 489 -2.41 19.82 -1.32
C HIS A 489 -2.31 20.46 -2.70
N GLU A 490 -2.85 21.65 -2.88
CA GLU A 490 -2.82 22.40 -4.15
C GLU A 490 -1.39 22.76 -4.55
N SER A 491 -0.57 23.20 -3.59
CA SER A 491 0.85 23.48 -3.83
C SER A 491 1.60 22.24 -4.31
N ARG A 492 1.28 21.07 -3.73
CA ARG A 492 1.86 19.78 -4.10
C ARG A 492 1.43 19.32 -5.48
N GLU A 493 0.18 19.56 -5.87
CA GLU A 493 -0.32 19.24 -7.21
C GLU A 493 0.27 20.18 -8.27
N ALA A 494 0.43 21.47 -7.95
CA ALA A 494 1.00 22.45 -8.86
C ALA A 494 2.51 22.28 -9.06
N ASN A 495 3.25 21.77 -8.07
CA ASN A 495 4.72 21.67 -8.11
C ASN A 495 5.26 20.33 -7.57
N PRO A 496 4.87 19.17 -8.13
CA PRO A 496 5.20 17.86 -7.57
C PRO A 496 6.70 17.61 -7.38
N GLU A 497 7.56 18.24 -8.20
CA GLU A 497 9.01 18.15 -8.11
C GLU A 497 9.59 18.77 -6.83
N LYS A 498 8.91 19.76 -6.24
CA LYS A 498 9.31 20.38 -4.96
C LYS A 498 9.00 19.50 -3.75
N PHE A 499 8.08 18.54 -3.90
CA PHE A 499 7.56 17.71 -2.81
C PHE A 499 8.14 16.28 -2.77
N ASN A 500 9.37 16.11 -3.26
CA ASN A 500 10.05 14.82 -3.35
C ASN A 500 10.71 14.34 -2.04
N SER A 501 10.67 15.13 -0.96
CA SER A 501 11.31 14.81 0.32
C SER A 501 10.39 15.08 1.50
N ARG A 502 10.26 14.09 2.39
CA ARG A 502 9.46 14.20 3.62
C ARG A 502 9.86 15.40 4.47
N LEU A 503 11.15 15.68 4.60
CA LEU A 503 11.62 16.82 5.41
C LEU A 503 11.17 18.15 4.81
N LYS A 504 11.33 18.32 3.49
CA LYS A 504 10.88 19.52 2.78
C LYS A 504 9.37 19.69 2.89
N ASN A 505 8.63 18.60 2.73
CA ASN A 505 7.17 18.59 2.83
C ASN A 505 6.71 19.04 4.23
N LYS A 506 7.34 18.54 5.29
CA LYS A 506 7.05 18.97 6.66
C LYS A 506 7.36 20.44 6.90
N MET A 507 8.49 20.93 6.38
CA MET A 507 8.88 22.33 6.55
C MET A 507 7.96 23.28 5.79
N PHE A 508 7.50 22.88 4.61
CA PHE A 508 6.48 23.63 3.86
C PHE A 508 5.16 23.69 4.64
N TYR A 509 4.68 22.54 5.15
CA TYR A 509 3.45 22.48 5.94
C TYR A 509 3.52 23.38 7.19
N ALA A 510 4.65 23.33 7.91
CA ALA A 510 4.89 24.21 9.06
C ALA A 510 4.91 25.70 8.67
N GLY A 511 5.46 26.02 7.50
CA GLY A 511 5.48 27.39 6.95
C GLY A 511 4.08 27.92 6.59
N CYS A 512 3.23 27.09 5.98
CA CYS A 512 1.83 27.44 5.68
C CYS A 512 1.03 27.67 6.96
N GLY A 513 1.06 26.70 7.90
CA GLY A 513 0.33 26.83 9.17
C GLY A 513 0.75 28.06 9.98
N GLY A 514 2.05 28.40 9.99
CA GLY A 514 2.56 29.60 10.65
C GLY A 514 2.07 30.92 10.04
N LYS A 515 1.83 30.99 8.74
CA LYS A 515 1.30 32.20 8.08
C LYS A 515 -0.18 32.43 8.42
N ASP A 516 -1.00 31.38 8.39
CA ASP A 516 -2.43 31.47 8.71
C ASP A 516 -2.68 31.85 10.18
N LEU A 517 -1.83 31.33 11.10
CA LEU A 517 -1.85 31.72 12.51
C LEU A 517 -1.59 33.22 12.72
N ILE A 518 -0.74 33.84 11.89
CA ILE A 518 -0.43 35.26 11.93
C ILE A 518 -1.57 36.09 11.31
N LEU A 519 -2.16 35.61 10.21
CA LEU A 519 -3.21 36.31 9.47
C LEU A 519 -4.58 36.30 10.17
N ARG A 520 -4.79 35.46 11.19
CA ARG A 520 -5.99 35.49 12.06
C ARG A 520 -7.32 35.33 11.30
N SER A 521 -7.29 34.74 10.10
CA SER A 521 -8.42 34.68 9.16
C SER A 521 -9.63 33.86 9.64
N TRP A 522 -9.50 33.13 10.76
CA TRP A 522 -10.49 32.16 11.26
C TRP A 522 -11.10 32.52 12.62
N ARG A 523 -10.96 33.78 13.06
CA ARG A 523 -11.44 34.24 14.39
C ARG A 523 -12.94 34.13 14.59
N ASP A 524 -13.68 34.36 13.52
CA ASP A 524 -15.14 34.43 13.58
C ASP A 524 -15.77 33.06 13.27
N LEU A 525 -14.96 32.02 13.04
CA LEU A 525 -15.42 30.67 12.73
C LEU A 525 -16.47 30.17 13.74
N SER A 526 -16.27 30.45 15.02
CA SER A 526 -17.18 30.06 16.10
C SER A 526 -18.58 30.67 16.01
N GLU A 527 -18.78 31.76 15.26
CA GLU A 527 -20.08 32.40 15.06
C GLU A 527 -20.95 31.64 14.04
N TYR A 528 -20.31 30.89 13.14
CA TYR A 528 -20.97 30.16 12.06
C TYR A 528 -21.22 28.68 12.38
N ILE A 529 -20.77 28.20 13.54
CA ILE A 529 -20.82 26.80 13.94
C ILE A 529 -21.93 26.57 14.95
N THR A 530 -22.72 25.53 14.69
CA THR A 530 -23.56 24.85 15.68
C THR A 530 -23.00 23.44 15.85
N LEU A 531 -22.77 23.01 17.09
CA LEU A 531 -22.20 21.69 17.39
C LEU A 531 -23.11 20.96 18.36
N VAL A 532 -23.59 19.79 17.94
CA VAL A 532 -24.35 18.88 18.79
C VAL A 532 -23.61 17.55 18.80
N CYS A 533 -23.27 17.05 19.99
CA CYS A 533 -22.64 15.75 20.19
C CYS A 533 -23.55 14.90 21.06
N ASP A 534 -23.94 13.71 20.59
CA ASP A 534 -24.81 12.77 21.32
C ASP A 534 -26.09 13.42 21.88
N GLY A 535 -26.70 14.32 21.10
CA GLY A 535 -27.91 15.07 21.49
C GLY A 535 -27.67 16.26 22.42
N LYS A 536 -26.42 16.51 22.87
CA LYS A 536 -26.05 17.65 23.70
C LYS A 536 -25.56 18.81 22.83
N ASP A 537 -26.21 19.96 22.95
CA ASP A 537 -25.78 21.20 22.31
C ASP A 537 -24.52 21.76 23.00
N LEU A 538 -23.42 21.80 22.26
CA LEU A 538 -22.13 22.34 22.66
C LEU A 538 -21.83 23.70 22.00
N THR A 539 -22.78 24.27 21.26
CA THR A 539 -22.64 25.59 20.62
C THR A 539 -22.24 26.71 21.59
N PRO A 540 -22.78 26.79 22.83
CA PRO A 540 -22.33 27.79 23.80
C PRO A 540 -20.84 27.66 24.16
N LEU A 541 -20.33 26.42 24.22
CA LEU A 541 -18.93 26.15 24.49
C LEU A 541 -18.05 26.59 23.32
N ILE A 542 -18.46 26.30 22.08
CA ILE A 542 -17.77 26.77 20.87
C ILE A 542 -17.69 28.30 20.83
N ARG A 543 -18.79 29.00 21.11
CA ARG A 543 -18.82 30.47 21.15
C ARG A 543 -17.94 31.05 22.27
N SER A 544 -17.85 30.37 23.41
CA SER A 544 -17.01 30.79 24.53
C SER A 544 -15.52 30.59 24.27
N LEU A 545 -15.14 29.44 23.68
CA LEU A 545 -13.74 29.08 23.45
C LEU A 545 -13.16 29.71 22.20
N ARG A 546 -14.00 30.07 21.22
CA ARG A 546 -13.62 30.66 19.92
C ARG A 546 -12.49 29.88 19.23
N PRO A 547 -12.65 28.58 18.98
CA PRO A 547 -11.63 27.81 18.29
C PRO A 547 -11.49 28.28 16.83
N HIS A 548 -10.25 28.27 16.33
CA HIS A 548 -9.92 28.53 14.93
C HIS A 548 -9.99 27.28 14.05
N ALA A 549 -10.02 26.09 14.66
CA ALA A 549 -10.30 24.84 13.98
C ALA A 549 -11.05 23.88 14.91
N ILE A 550 -11.93 23.05 14.35
CA ILE A 550 -12.54 21.93 15.05
C ILE A 550 -12.04 20.65 14.39
N LEU A 551 -11.59 19.71 15.21
CA LEU A 551 -11.00 18.44 14.83
C LEU A 551 -11.82 17.30 15.43
N PHE A 552 -12.19 16.34 14.58
CA PHE A 552 -12.83 15.09 14.94
C PHE A 552 -11.79 13.98 14.74
N LEU A 553 -11.34 13.35 15.82
CA LEU A 553 -10.28 12.35 15.80
C LEU A 553 -10.86 10.96 15.98
N ASN A 554 -10.38 10.04 15.14
CA ASN A 554 -10.56 8.60 15.31
C ASN A 554 -9.26 7.91 15.77
N ILE A 555 -8.11 8.56 15.57
CA ILE A 555 -6.82 8.02 16.01
C ILE A 555 -6.07 9.03 16.88
N PRO A 556 -5.23 8.57 17.83
CA PRO A 556 -4.43 9.45 18.67
C PRO A 556 -3.45 10.37 17.96
N ARG A 557 -2.97 9.96 16.79
CA ARG A 557 -1.92 10.67 16.06
C ARG A 557 -2.52 11.64 15.05
N TYR A 558 -2.08 12.88 15.13
CA TYR A 558 -2.48 13.95 14.23
C TYR A 558 -1.25 14.73 13.74
N GLY A 559 -1.34 15.35 12.56
CA GLY A 559 -0.35 16.33 12.09
C GLY A 559 1.11 15.87 12.16
N SER A 560 1.43 14.67 11.65
CA SER A 560 2.78 14.06 11.72
C SER A 560 3.19 13.52 13.12
N GLY A 561 2.21 13.15 13.94
CA GLY A 561 2.38 12.31 15.13
C GLY A 561 2.17 13.02 16.46
N THR A 562 1.66 14.24 16.45
CA THR A 562 1.24 14.94 17.68
C THR A 562 0.07 14.18 18.33
N LEU A 563 -0.12 14.41 19.63
CA LEU A 563 -1.13 13.77 20.46
C LEU A 563 -2.06 14.85 21.02
N PRO A 564 -2.99 15.39 20.23
CA PRO A 564 -3.82 16.52 20.64
C PRO A 564 -4.76 16.18 21.81
N TRP A 565 -5.22 14.93 21.94
CA TRP A 565 -6.01 14.47 23.10
C TRP A 565 -5.16 14.33 24.37
N GLY A 566 -3.88 14.02 24.22
CA GLY A 566 -2.92 13.92 25.32
C GLY A 566 -3.22 12.78 26.31
N ALA A 567 -2.71 12.93 27.54
CA ALA A 567 -3.04 12.04 28.65
C ALA A 567 -4.22 12.64 29.42
N VAL A 568 -5.33 11.91 29.49
CA VAL A 568 -6.52 12.39 30.17
C VAL A 568 -6.27 12.50 31.68
N PRO A 569 -6.48 13.68 32.29
CA PRO A 569 -6.38 13.82 33.74
C PRO A 569 -7.46 12.97 34.44
N LEU A 570 -7.10 12.29 35.54
CA LEU A 570 -7.98 11.41 36.33
C LEU A 570 -9.35 12.03 36.71
N ASN A 571 -9.45 13.36 36.79
CA ASN A 571 -10.64 14.09 37.23
C ASN A 571 -11.46 14.70 36.07
N ALA A 572 -11.09 14.47 34.81
CA ALA A 572 -11.72 15.12 33.66
C ALA A 572 -13.00 14.42 33.17
N GLY A 573 -13.28 13.20 33.64
CA GLY A 573 -14.46 12.43 33.22
C GLY A 573 -14.41 11.88 31.80
N PHE A 574 -13.21 11.84 31.19
CA PHE A 574 -12.96 11.23 29.88
C PHE A 574 -12.11 9.97 30.04
N GLU A 575 -12.21 9.06 29.08
CA GLU A 575 -11.36 7.87 28.99
C GLU A 575 -10.17 8.12 28.05
N PRO A 576 -9.08 7.34 28.16
CA PRO A 576 -8.03 7.37 27.16
C PRO A 576 -8.57 7.01 25.77
N GLN A 577 -8.22 7.83 24.78
CA GLN A 577 -8.61 7.62 23.40
C GLN A 577 -8.14 6.25 22.88
N GLN A 578 -9.06 5.53 22.25
CA GLN A 578 -8.81 4.26 21.58
C GLN A 578 -9.20 4.38 20.10
N ILE A 579 -8.88 3.35 19.32
CA ILE A 579 -9.14 3.35 17.86
C ILE A 579 -10.25 2.38 17.48
N ASP A 580 -10.86 1.74 18.47
CA ASP A 580 -11.76 0.59 18.38
C ASP A 580 -12.81 0.59 19.51
N ASP A 581 -13.13 1.77 20.06
CA ASP A 581 -14.09 1.96 21.14
C ASP A 581 -15.47 2.47 20.66
N GLY A 582 -15.62 2.73 19.36
CA GLY A 582 -16.82 3.26 18.76
C GLY A 582 -17.07 4.74 19.07
N LEU A 583 -16.04 5.50 19.46
CA LEU A 583 -16.13 6.92 19.82
C LEU A 583 -15.28 7.82 18.90
N LEU A 584 -15.59 9.12 18.92
CA LEU A 584 -14.79 10.17 18.26
C LEU A 584 -14.47 11.27 19.27
N GLU A 585 -13.21 11.68 19.34
CA GLU A 585 -12.81 12.85 20.12
C GLU A 585 -13.01 14.13 19.33
N VAL A 586 -13.72 15.09 19.92
CA VAL A 586 -13.95 16.42 19.33
C VAL A 586 -13.08 17.46 20.05
N ILE A 587 -12.16 18.07 19.32
CA ILE A 587 -11.18 19.02 19.85
C ILE A 587 -11.33 20.38 19.16
N GLY A 588 -11.45 21.45 19.95
CA GLY A 588 -11.34 22.82 19.48
C GLY A 588 -9.92 23.34 19.63
N LEU A 589 -9.29 23.79 18.54
CA LEU A 589 -7.94 24.33 18.53
C LEU A 589 -7.96 25.87 18.44
N SER A 590 -7.25 26.54 19.33
CA SER A 590 -7.10 28.01 19.36
C SER A 590 -5.65 28.42 19.06
N SER A 591 -5.38 29.71 18.81
CA SER A 591 -4.02 30.21 18.54
C SER A 591 -2.97 29.90 19.62
N ASN A 592 -3.39 29.58 20.85
CA ASN A 592 -2.46 29.20 21.93
C ASN A 592 -2.16 27.69 21.95
N SER A 593 -2.85 26.91 21.11
CA SER A 593 -2.84 25.43 21.12
C SER A 593 -2.44 24.81 19.76
N LEU A 594 -2.40 25.62 18.69
CA LEU A 594 -1.82 25.34 17.37
C LEU A 594 -0.36 25.78 17.35
#